data_AF-A0A6L8ISI8-F1
#
_entry.id   AF-A0A6L8ISI8-F1
#
_cell.length_a   1.000
_cell.length_b   1.000
_cell.length_c   1.000
_cell.angle_alpha   90.00
_cell.angle_beta   90.00
_cell.angle_gamma   90.00
#
_symmetry.space_group_name_H-M   'P 1'
#
loop_
_entity.id
_entity.type
_entity.pdbx_description
1 polymer ?
#
loop_
_entity_poly.entity_id
_entity_poly.type
_entity_poly.pdbx_seq_one_letter_code
_entity_poly.pdbx_strand_id
1 'polypeptide(L)'
;MPGPVRLVIRLIVLAAASSAVAYGLLAWQHQGFTLVGVWLVDNDWRLHPVHFLVVGVGLIPPTMWDIFTMEVDAAKRGSDEQRSRNATDG
;
A
#
# COMPACT_ATOMS: atom_id res chain seq x y z
N MET A 1 2.30 -1.75 18.57
CA MET A 1 0.89 -1.59 18.13
C MET A 1 0.22 -2.96 18.10
N PRO A 2 -1.05 -3.09 18.51
CA PRO A 2 -1.78 -4.35 18.41
C PRO A 2 -1.84 -4.84 16.95
N GLY A 3 -1.65 -6.14 16.74
CA GLY A 3 -1.66 -6.80 15.42
C GLY A 3 -2.79 -6.35 14.47
N PRO A 4 -4.07 -6.32 14.91
CA PRO A 4 -5.17 -5.91 14.03
C PRO A 4 -5.09 -4.44 13.59
N VAL A 5 -4.61 -3.54 14.45
CA VAL A 5 -4.47 -2.11 14.10
C VAL A 5 -3.40 -1.91 13.02
N ARG A 6 -2.31 -2.69 13.07
CA ARG A 6 -1.26 -2.63 12.04
C ARG A 6 -1.79 -3.07 10.67
N LEU A 7 -2.61 -4.12 10.63
CA LEU A 7 -3.28 -4.58 9.40
C LEU A 7 -4.24 -3.51 8.85
N VAL A 8 -5.10 -2.95 9.70
CA VAL A 8 -6.06 -1.91 9.31
C VAL A 8 -5.35 -0.70 8.70
N ILE A 9 -4.25 -0.24 9.32
CA ILE A 9 -3.45 0.86 8.78
C ILE A 9 -2.90 0.51 7.39
N ARG A 10 -2.35 -0.70 7.19
CA ARG A 10 -1.83 -1.12 5.89
C ARG A 10 -2.93 -1.22 4.83
N LEU A 11 -4.12 -1.69 5.18
CA LEU A 11 -5.26 -1.72 4.27
C LEU A 11 -5.73 -0.31 3.89
N ILE A 12 -5.78 0.63 4.84
CA ILE A 12 -6.08 2.04 4.56
C ILE A 12 -5.05 2.64 3.61
N VAL A 13 -3.75 2.38 3.84
CA VAL A 13 -2.67 2.84 2.95
C VAL A 13 -2.83 2.25 1.55
N LEU A 14 -3.16 0.96 1.43
CA LEU A 14 -3.36 0.29 0.15
C LEU A 14 -4.57 0.88 -0.62
N ALA A 15 -5.67 1.14 0.08
CA ALA A 15 -6.85 1.78 -0.49
C ALA A 15 -6.56 3.22 -0.94
N ALA A 16 -5.82 3.98 -0.14
CA ALA A 16 -5.40 5.33 -0.48
C ALA A 16 -4.45 5.34 -1.70
N ALA A 17 -3.48 4.42 -1.76
CA ALA A 17 -2.58 4.28 -2.90
C ALA A 17 -3.35 3.91 -4.18
N SER A 18 -4.29 2.97 -4.09
CA SER A 18 -5.15 2.58 -5.22
C SER A 18 -6.02 3.74 -5.70
N SER A 19 -6.57 4.52 -4.77
CA SER A 19 -7.35 5.72 -5.08
C SER A 19 -6.49 6.80 -5.74
N ALA A 20 -5.24 6.98 -5.29
CA ALA A 20 -4.29 7.89 -5.90
C ALA A 20 -3.93 7.48 -7.33
N VAL A 21 -3.78 6.18 -7.60
CA VAL A 21 -3.58 5.65 -8.96
C VAL A 21 -4.80 5.98 -9.83
N ALA A 22 -6.01 5.64 -9.36
CA ALA A 22 -7.24 5.89 -10.12
C ALA A 22 -7.45 7.39 -10.40
N TYR A 23 -7.26 8.23 -9.39
CA TYR A 23 -7.34 9.68 -9.53
C TYR A 23 -6.28 10.22 -10.50
N GLY A 24 -5.03 9.82 -10.32
CA GLY A 24 -3.93 10.24 -11.19
C GLY A 24 -4.17 9.83 -12.64
N LEU A 25 -4.72 8.64 -12.89
CA LEU A 25 -5.05 8.16 -14.23
C LEU A 25 -6.18 9.00 -14.86
N LEU A 26 -7.27 9.23 -14.13
CA LEU A 26 -8.41 10.02 -14.59
C LEU A 26 -8.01 11.48 -14.85
N ALA A 27 -7.27 12.08 -13.93
CA ALA A 27 -6.79 13.46 -14.07
C ALA A 27 -5.77 13.59 -15.21
N TRP A 28 -4.91 12.60 -15.41
CA TRP A 28 -3.97 12.58 -16.54
C TRP A 28 -4.68 12.41 -17.88
N GLN A 29 -5.71 11.57 -17.93
CA GLN A 29 -6.58 11.42 -19.09
C GLN A 29 -7.28 12.75 -19.45
N HIS A 30 -7.78 13.49 -18.45
CA HIS A 30 -8.39 14.80 -18.67
C HIS A 30 -7.44 15.84 -19.30
N GLN A 31 -6.13 15.65 -19.16
CA GLN A 31 -5.10 16.48 -19.78
C GLN A 31 -4.57 15.90 -21.10
N GLY A 32 -5.25 14.90 -21.66
CA GLY A 32 -4.86 14.27 -22.94
C GLY A 32 -3.57 13.46 -22.84
N PHE A 33 -3.26 12.92 -21.66
CA PHE A 33 -2.00 12.21 -21.38
C PHE A 33 -0.72 13.03 -21.64
N THR A 34 -0.83 14.36 -21.58
CA THR A 34 0.34 15.22 -21.69
C THR A 34 1.32 14.99 -20.54
N LEU A 35 2.61 15.14 -20.82
CA LEU A 35 3.69 15.14 -19.82
C LEU A 35 4.26 16.56 -19.63
N VAL A 36 3.65 17.56 -20.26
CA VAL A 36 4.07 18.96 -20.12
C VAL A 36 3.81 19.40 -18.68
N GLY A 37 4.86 19.93 -18.03
CA GLY A 37 4.78 20.34 -16.62
C GLY A 37 4.85 19.18 -15.63
N VAL A 38 5.36 18.00 -16.03
CA VAL A 38 5.66 16.91 -15.09
C VAL A 38 6.70 17.34 -14.05
N TRP A 39 7.67 18.16 -14.44
CA TRP A 39 8.65 18.69 -13.51
C TRP A 39 8.04 19.82 -12.70
N LEU A 40 8.11 19.74 -11.36
CA LEU A 40 7.58 20.78 -10.47
C LEU A 40 8.19 22.16 -10.76
N VAL A 41 9.46 22.18 -11.16
CA VAL A 41 10.20 23.42 -11.46
C VAL A 41 9.67 24.11 -12.70
N ASP A 42 9.19 23.35 -13.69
CA ASP A 42 8.66 23.88 -14.96
C ASP A 42 7.16 24.21 -14.88
N ASN A 43 6.50 23.87 -13.77
CA ASN A 43 5.04 23.95 -13.62
C ASN A 43 4.59 24.82 -12.44
N ASP A 44 5.34 25.86 -12.10
CA ASP A 44 5.02 26.76 -10.96
C ASP A 44 4.71 26.01 -9.65
N TRP A 45 5.45 24.93 -9.37
CA TRP A 45 5.24 24.05 -8.20
C TRP A 45 3.86 23.36 -8.15
N ARG A 46 3.13 23.29 -9.27
CA ARG A 46 1.84 22.61 -9.35
C ARG A 46 2.04 21.11 -9.51
N LEU A 47 1.30 20.33 -8.72
CA LEU A 47 1.28 18.88 -8.80
C LEU A 47 0.66 18.41 -10.12
N HIS A 48 1.50 17.80 -10.97
CA HIS A 48 1.02 17.08 -12.16
C HIS A 48 0.30 15.78 -11.75
N PRO A 49 -0.79 15.37 -12.43
CA PRO A 49 -1.51 14.11 -12.15
C PRO A 49 -0.63 12.86 -12.07
N VAL A 50 0.45 12.83 -12.86
CA VAL A 50 1.44 11.74 -12.89
C VAL A 50 2.12 11.54 -11.54
N HIS A 51 2.28 12.58 -10.71
CA HIS A 51 2.85 12.40 -9.37
C HIS A 51 1.99 11.49 -8.49
N PHE A 52 0.67 11.58 -8.60
CA PHE A 52 -0.24 10.71 -7.88
C PHE A 52 -0.14 9.26 -8.36
N LEU A 53 0.11 9.05 -9.67
CA LEU A 53 0.40 7.73 -10.23
C LEU A 53 1.71 7.16 -9.68
N VAL A 54 2.78 7.95 -9.70
CA VAL A 54 4.10 7.51 -9.19
C VAL A 54 4.01 7.13 -7.72
N VAL A 55 3.36 7.97 -6.90
CA VAL A 55 3.16 7.70 -5.47
C VAL A 55 2.31 6.46 -5.27
N GLY A 56 1.15 6.36 -5.93
CA GLY A 56 0.24 5.22 -5.79
C GLY A 56 0.89 3.90 -6.22
N VAL A 57 1.49 3.85 -7.41
CA VAL A 57 2.18 2.66 -7.93
C VAL A 57 3.40 2.31 -7.06
N GLY A 58 4.13 3.30 -6.56
CA GLY A 58 5.27 3.07 -5.67
C GLY A 58 4.89 2.52 -4.30
N LEU A 59 3.71 2.89 -3.77
CA LEU A 59 3.23 2.45 -2.45
C LEU A 59 2.55 1.09 -2.47
N ILE A 60 1.95 0.67 -3.59
CA ILE A 60 1.20 -0.59 -3.67
C ILE A 60 2.08 -1.82 -3.37
N PRO A 61 3.23 -2.06 -4.06
CA PRO A 61 4.06 -3.24 -3.82
C PRO A 61 4.58 -3.38 -2.38
N PRO A 62 5.18 -2.35 -1.74
CA PRO A 62 5.66 -2.49 -0.36
C PRO A 62 4.50 -2.65 0.63
N THR A 63 3.34 -2.05 0.38
CA THR A 63 2.17 -2.21 1.26
C THR A 63 1.59 -3.62 1.16
N MET A 64 1.51 -4.20 -0.04
CA MET A 64 1.09 -5.60 -0.21
C MET A 64 2.07 -6.56 0.46
N TRP A 65 3.37 -6.35 0.29
CA TRP A 65 4.40 -7.19 0.91
C TRP A 65 4.27 -7.22 2.43
N ASP A 66 4.03 -6.06 3.03
CA ASP A 66 3.81 -5.95 4.48
C ASP A 66 2.56 -6.70 4.95
N ILE A 67 1.48 -6.71 4.16
CA ILE A 67 0.27 -7.46 4.50
C ILE A 67 0.54 -8.97 4.44
N PHE A 68 1.20 -9.46 3.39
CA PHE A 68 1.50 -10.89 3.25
C PHE A 68 2.44 -11.41 4.35
N THR A 69 3.47 -10.65 4.70
CA THR A 69 4.38 -11.04 5.80
C THR A 69 3.66 -11.07 7.15
N MET A 70 2.70 -10.17 7.38
CA MET A 70 1.85 -10.20 8.58
C MET A 70 0.99 -11.46 8.69
N GLU A 71 0.43 -11.93 7.58
CA GLU A 71 -0.37 -13.16 7.53
C GLU A 71 0.50 -14.41 7.80
N VAL A 72 1.69 -14.46 7.21
CA VAL A 72 2.64 -15.57 7.43
C VAL A 72 3.08 -15.64 8.90
N ASP A 73 3.38 -14.49 9.51
CA ASP A 73 3.75 -14.43 10.93
C ASP A 73 2.60 -14.82 11.86
N ALA A 74 1.36 -14.44 11.52
CA ALA A 74 0.18 -14.83 12.30
C ALA A 74 -0.07 -16.34 12.22
N ALA A 75 0.09 -16.94 11.04
CA ALA A 75 -0.06 -18.38 10.83
C ALA A 75 0.98 -19.20 11.59
N LYS A 76 2.25 -18.73 11.63
CA LYS A 76 3.32 -19.38 12.40
C LYS A 76 3.03 -19.41 13.90
N ARG A 77 2.61 -18.27 14.47
CA ARG A 77 2.28 -18.18 15.92
C ARG A 77 1.18 -19.15 16.34
N GLY A 78 0.12 -19.27 15.53
CA GLY A 78 -0.97 -20.23 15.81
C GLY A 78 -0.48 -21.68 15.80
N SER A 79 0.44 -22.02 14.89
CA SER A 79 1.02 -23.36 14.79
C SER A 79 1.91 -23.71 15.99
N ASP A 80 2.73 -22.77 16.44
CA ASP A 80 3.62 -22.94 17.60
C ASP A 80 2.83 -23.09 18.90
N GLU A 81 1.74 -22.34 19.06
CA GLU A 81 0.86 -22.43 20.23
C GLU A 81 0.12 -23.78 20.29
N GLN A 82 -0.33 -24.29 19.14
CA GLN A 82 -0.94 -25.62 19.01
C GLN A 82 0.06 -26.73 19.36
N ARG A 83 1.32 -26.59 18.90
CA ARG A 83 2.40 -27.55 19.18
C ARG A 83 2.78 -27.56 20.66
N SER A 84 2.84 -26.39 21.28
CA SER A 84 3.12 -26.26 22.72
C SER A 84 2.03 -26.94 23.55
N ARG A 85 0.74 -26.68 23.24
CA ARG A 85 -0.40 -27.33 23.91
C ARG A 85 -0.33 -28.85 23.84
N ASN A 86 -0.13 -29.40 22.63
CA ASN A 86 -0.02 -30.85 22.43
C ASN A 86 1.18 -31.49 23.16
N ALA A 87 2.23 -30.72 23.46
CA ALA A 87 3.41 -31.21 24.20
C ALA A 87 3.22 -31.20 25.73
N THR A 88 2.23 -30.45 26.24
CA THR A 88 1.90 -30.41 27.68
C THR A 88 0.83 -31.43 28.08
N ASP A 89 0.03 -31.90 27.13
CA ASP A 89 -1.08 -32.83 27.37
C ASP A 89 -0.71 -34.32 27.13
N GLY A 90 0.56 -34.62 26.81
CA GLY A 90 1.08 -35.99 26.58
C GLY A 90 2.20 -36.34 27.53
#